data_AF-A0A6J0ZKF2-F1
#
_entry.id   AF-A0A6J0ZKF2-F1
#
_cell.length_a   1.000
_cell.length_b   1.000
_cell.length_c   1.000
_cell.angle_alpha   90.00
_cell.angle_beta   90.00
_cell.angle_gamma   90.00
#
_symmetry.space_group_name_H-M   'P 1'
#
loop_
_entity.id
_entity.type
_entity.pdbx_description
1 polymer ?
#
loop_
_entity_poly.entity_id
_entity_poly.type
_entity_poly.pdbx_seq_one_letter_code
_entity_poly.pdbx_strand_id
1 'polypeptide(L)'
;MKTLAFSQLSDLILWVFNLLAELRLIVWTEIESNLDGKAAALFFVLFLHFHSFCSLPKAAKIDSDRKRKKASISSADRTEAAEKLKGKNPTSTSNHHHHHQSHHHRKKSKMSSSTAANQVTASHILIKHQGSRRKASWKDPEGRVISNTTRDAAVSQLKALRDDIVSGKAKFNEVASRYSDCSSAKRGGDLGRFGQGQMQKPFEIATYALKVGEISDIVDTDSGVHIIMRTG
;
A
#
# COMPACT_ATOMS: atom_id res chain seq x y z
N MET A 1 21.04 -39.95 40.13
CA MET A 1 20.44 -40.21 38.80
C MET A 1 20.31 -38.90 38.04
N LYS A 2 20.87 -38.88 36.82
CA LYS A 2 20.62 -37.98 35.67
C LYS A 2 20.89 -36.47 35.79
N THR A 3 22.14 -36.07 35.53
CA THR A 3 22.49 -34.76 34.95
C THR A 3 23.65 -34.91 33.96
N LEU A 4 23.43 -35.66 32.88
CA LEU A 4 24.35 -35.75 31.73
C LEU A 4 23.52 -35.60 30.45
N ALA A 5 23.08 -34.38 30.15
CA ALA A 5 22.35 -34.10 28.91
C ALA A 5 22.54 -32.67 28.36
N PHE A 6 23.42 -31.85 28.96
CA PHE A 6 23.56 -30.44 28.56
C PHE A 6 24.88 -30.10 27.87
N SER A 7 25.91 -30.96 27.92
CA SER A 7 27.17 -30.69 27.20
C SER A 7 27.18 -31.24 25.76
N GLN A 8 26.39 -32.26 25.43
CA GLN A 8 26.38 -32.82 24.07
C GLN A 8 25.67 -31.92 23.04
N LEU A 9 24.80 -31.00 23.48
CA LEU A 9 24.06 -30.13 22.57
C LEU A 9 24.88 -28.91 22.11
N SER A 10 25.77 -28.38 22.96
CA SER A 10 26.69 -27.31 22.59
C SER A 10 27.74 -27.79 21.59
N ASP A 11 28.21 -29.03 21.76
CA ASP A 11 29.25 -29.61 20.91
C ASP A 11 28.70 -29.92 19.50
N LEU A 12 27.44 -30.32 19.40
CA LEU A 12 26.76 -30.53 18.11
C LEU A 12 26.54 -29.21 17.36
N ILE A 13 26.19 -28.13 18.08
CA ILE A 13 26.00 -26.81 17.48
C ILE A 13 27.32 -26.26 16.93
N LEU A 14 28.41 -26.36 17.72
CA LEU A 14 29.73 -25.93 17.27
C LEU A 14 30.24 -26.76 16.08
N TRP A 15 29.96 -28.07 16.04
CA TRP A 15 30.28 -28.92 14.91
C TRP A 15 29.52 -28.53 13.62
N VAL A 16 28.22 -28.21 13.73
CA VAL A 16 27.41 -27.73 12.59
C VAL A 16 27.88 -26.37 12.08
N PHE A 17 28.28 -25.46 12.98
CA PHE A 17 28.85 -24.17 12.57
C PHE A 17 30.19 -24.32 11.85
N ASN A 18 31.05 -25.24 12.29
CA ASN A 18 32.33 -25.51 11.61
C ASN A 18 32.11 -26.17 10.23
N LEU A 19 31.17 -27.11 10.13
CA LEU A 19 30.80 -27.76 8.86
C LEU A 19 30.20 -26.77 7.85
N LEU A 20 29.37 -25.84 8.32
CA LEU A 20 28.82 -24.76 7.47
C LEU A 20 29.89 -23.74 7.04
N ALA A 21 30.93 -23.53 7.85
CA ALA A 21 32.06 -22.68 7.47
C ALA A 21 32.94 -23.32 6.40
N GLU A 22 33.22 -24.62 6.50
CA GLU A 22 33.99 -25.37 5.49
C GLU A 22 33.22 -25.50 4.15
N LEU A 23 31.90 -25.71 4.19
CA LEU A 23 31.06 -25.73 2.99
C LEU A 23 30.99 -24.36 2.29
N ARG A 24 31.21 -23.26 3.02
CA ARG A 24 31.25 -21.90 2.46
C ARG A 24 32.56 -21.59 1.73
N LEU A 25 33.65 -22.28 2.07
CA LEU A 25 34.92 -22.14 1.35
C LEU A 25 34.89 -22.87 0.00
N ILE A 26 34.21 -24.02 -0.09
CA ILE A 26 34.15 -24.83 -1.31
C ILE A 26 33.30 -24.15 -2.41
N VAL A 27 32.20 -23.48 -2.05
CA VAL A 27 31.36 -22.75 -3.03
C VAL A 27 32.01 -21.42 -3.45
N TRP A 28 32.88 -20.83 -2.62
CA TRP A 28 33.60 -19.60 -2.97
C TRP A 28 34.70 -19.84 -4.02
N THR A 29 35.41 -20.97 -3.95
CA THR A 29 36.48 -21.30 -4.91
C THR A 29 35.99 -21.62 -6.33
N GLU A 30 34.71 -21.95 -6.51
CA GLU A 30 34.13 -22.23 -7.84
C GLU A 30 33.76 -20.95 -8.61
N ILE A 31 33.46 -19.85 -7.88
CA ILE A 31 33.02 -18.56 -8.47
C ILE A 31 34.21 -17.72 -8.98
N GLU A 32 35.43 -17.99 -8.48
CA GLU A 32 36.62 -17.20 -8.78
C GLU A 32 37.27 -17.53 -10.14
N SER A 33 36.72 -18.49 -10.90
CA SER A 33 37.25 -18.88 -12.21
C SER A 33 36.75 -18.03 -13.39
N ASN A 34 35.85 -17.06 -13.17
CA ASN A 34 35.16 -16.37 -14.27
C ASN A 34 35.04 -14.84 -14.14
N LEU A 35 35.86 -14.19 -13.29
CA LEU A 35 35.86 -12.73 -13.16
C LEU A 35 37.23 -12.14 -13.48
N ASP A 36 37.26 -11.32 -14.53
CA ASP A 36 38.39 -10.51 -14.94
C ASP A 36 38.98 -9.72 -13.75
N GLY A 37 40.31 -9.76 -13.63
CA GLY A 37 41.10 -9.30 -12.48
C GLY A 37 40.95 -7.84 -12.04
N LYS A 38 40.08 -7.05 -12.65
CA LYS A 38 39.70 -5.70 -12.19
C LYS A 38 38.58 -5.72 -11.13
N ALA A 39 37.73 -6.75 -11.10
CA ALA A 39 36.63 -6.85 -10.14
C ALA A 39 37.07 -7.31 -8.74
N ALA A 40 38.13 -8.13 -8.67
CA ALA A 40 38.64 -8.69 -7.42
C ALA A 40 39.20 -7.61 -6.46
N ALA A 41 39.83 -6.56 -7.00
CA ALA A 41 40.44 -5.49 -6.19
C ALA A 41 39.40 -4.59 -5.49
N LEU A 42 38.23 -4.37 -6.08
CA LEU A 42 37.17 -3.54 -5.48
C LEU A 42 36.41 -4.28 -4.37
N PHE A 43 36.29 -5.60 -4.46
CA PHE A 43 35.66 -6.41 -3.42
C PHE A 43 36.52 -6.51 -2.14
N PHE A 44 37.85 -6.53 -2.29
CA PHE A 44 38.78 -6.61 -1.15
C PHE A 44 38.79 -5.31 -0.30
N VAL A 45 38.65 -4.15 -0.94
CA VAL A 45 38.60 -2.84 -0.26
C VAL A 45 37.26 -2.62 0.47
N LEU A 46 36.16 -3.13 -0.08
CA LEU A 46 34.83 -3.03 0.54
C LEU A 46 34.69 -3.96 1.76
N PHE A 47 35.35 -5.12 1.74
CA PHE A 47 35.34 -6.08 2.86
C PHE A 47 36.10 -5.56 4.09
N LEU A 48 37.23 -4.86 3.89
CA LEU A 48 38.02 -4.27 4.98
C LEU A 48 37.35 -3.04 5.63
N HIS A 49 36.49 -2.31 4.92
CA HIS A 49 35.75 -1.18 5.50
C HIS A 49 34.52 -1.62 6.34
N PHE A 50 33.97 -2.81 6.11
CA PHE A 50 32.80 -3.29 6.84
C PHE A 50 33.12 -3.79 8.26
N HIS A 51 34.37 -4.19 8.52
CA HIS A 51 34.80 -4.66 9.84
C HIS A 51 35.18 -3.54 10.84
N SER A 52 35.15 -2.26 10.43
CA SER A 52 35.49 -1.11 11.30
C SER A 52 34.28 -0.40 11.93
N PHE A 53 33.05 -0.87 11.69
CA PHE A 53 31.81 -0.21 12.17
C PHE A 53 31.07 -0.95 13.30
N CYS A 54 31.74 -1.85 14.01
CA CYS A 54 31.22 -2.48 15.24
C CYS A 54 31.93 -1.93 16.49
N SER A 55 31.65 -0.68 16.82
CA SER A 55 31.82 -0.16 18.18
C SER A 55 30.89 1.02 18.42
N LEU A 56 29.76 0.76 19.07
CA LEU A 56 28.90 1.78 19.66
C LEU A 56 28.63 1.43 21.14
N PRO A 57 28.77 2.41 22.06
CA PRO A 57 28.68 2.19 23.50
C PRO A 57 27.24 2.14 24.02
N LYS A 58 27.08 1.49 25.16
CA LYS A 58 25.85 1.42 25.98
C LYS A 58 25.36 2.81 26.36
N ALA A 59 24.10 3.13 26.05
CA ALA A 59 23.42 4.34 26.51
C ALA A 59 22.36 4.02 27.56
N ALA A 60 22.30 4.92 28.55
CA ALA A 60 21.67 4.78 29.84
C ALA A 60 20.13 4.96 29.84
N LYS A 61 19.52 4.50 30.94
CA LYS A 61 18.12 4.71 31.32
C LYS A 61 17.77 6.20 31.34
N ILE A 62 16.61 6.54 30.77
CA ILE A 62 15.94 7.82 30.97
C ILE A 62 14.55 7.52 31.52
N ASP A 63 14.42 7.73 32.83
CA ASP A 63 13.15 7.95 33.51
C ASP A 63 12.70 9.39 33.20
N SER A 64 11.44 9.60 32.82
CA SER A 64 10.84 10.93 32.92
C SER A 64 9.32 10.86 33.09
N ASP A 65 8.91 10.98 34.35
CA ASP A 65 7.58 11.36 34.78
C ASP A 65 7.14 12.68 34.13
N ARG A 66 6.18 12.61 33.20
CA ARG A 66 5.51 13.81 32.68
C ARG A 66 4.30 14.16 33.54
N LYS A 67 4.60 14.89 34.62
CA LYS A 67 3.67 15.63 35.48
C LYS A 67 2.82 16.60 34.63
N ARG A 68 1.58 16.23 34.33
CA ARG A 68 0.60 17.07 33.61
C ARG A 68 -0.02 18.09 34.57
N LYS A 69 0.67 19.22 34.78
CA LYS A 69 0.02 20.46 35.24
C LYS A 69 -0.62 21.14 34.03
N LYS A 70 -1.95 21.18 33.97
CA LYS A 70 -2.68 22.22 33.23
C LYS A 70 -3.71 22.80 34.19
N ALA A 71 -3.36 23.97 34.72
CA ALA A 71 -4.31 24.86 35.36
C ALA A 71 -5.23 25.48 34.29
N SER A 72 -6.32 26.07 34.78
CA SER A 72 -7.33 26.90 34.13
C SER A 72 -8.26 26.21 33.13
N ILE A 73 -9.49 25.93 33.57
CA ILE A 73 -10.72 26.58 33.07
C ILE A 73 -11.74 26.56 34.22
N SER A 74 -12.07 27.77 34.66
CA SER A 74 -13.24 28.10 35.48
C SER A 74 -14.47 28.24 34.59
N SER A 75 -15.54 27.52 34.90
CA SER A 75 -16.93 27.83 34.52
C SER A 75 -17.79 26.74 35.18
N ALA A 76 -18.35 27.03 36.36
CA ALA A 76 -19.69 27.57 36.50
C ALA A 76 -20.77 26.53 36.12
N ASP A 77 -21.37 25.99 37.18
CA ASP A 77 -22.76 25.61 37.36
C ASP A 77 -23.47 24.84 36.23
N ARG A 78 -23.59 23.52 36.47
CA ARG A 78 -24.60 22.69 35.85
C ARG A 78 -25.87 22.71 36.69
N THR A 79 -26.89 23.37 36.13
CA THR A 79 -28.27 22.89 35.97
C THR A 79 -28.98 22.30 37.19
N GLU A 80 -29.95 23.03 37.72
CA GLU A 80 -31.05 22.47 38.48
C GLU A 80 -32.39 23.13 38.13
N ALA A 81 -33.40 22.28 37.98
CA ALA A 81 -34.85 22.50 38.06
C ALA A 81 -35.53 23.50 37.10
N ALA A 82 -36.02 22.95 35.98
CA ALA A 82 -37.15 23.51 35.24
C ALA A 82 -38.48 23.19 35.95
N GLU A 83 -39.24 24.24 36.22
CA GLU A 83 -40.52 24.26 36.92
C GLU A 83 -41.74 24.08 35.97
N LYS A 84 -42.63 23.18 36.40
CA LYS A 84 -44.08 23.05 36.21
C LYS A 84 -44.85 23.71 35.02
N LEU A 85 -45.64 22.82 34.39
CA LEU A 85 -47.09 22.89 34.07
C LEU A 85 -47.59 23.90 33.02
N LYS A 86 -48.23 23.38 31.96
CA LYS A 86 -49.71 23.22 31.86
C LYS A 86 -50.09 22.54 30.54
N GLY A 87 -50.98 21.54 30.60
CA GLY A 87 -51.35 20.70 29.45
C GLY A 87 -52.45 21.25 28.54
N LYS A 88 -52.67 20.52 27.44
CA LYS A 88 -53.97 20.03 26.89
C LYS A 88 -53.79 19.66 25.41
N ASN A 89 -54.07 18.40 25.06
CA ASN A 89 -54.60 17.99 23.75
C ASN A 89 -56.10 17.70 23.98
N PRO A 90 -57.00 17.98 23.02
CA PRO A 90 -57.30 16.97 22.00
C PRO A 90 -57.70 17.49 20.59
N THR A 91 -57.39 16.64 19.60
CA THR A 91 -58.03 16.36 18.30
C THR A 91 -59.19 17.21 17.78
N SER A 92 -59.10 17.70 16.53
CA SER A 92 -60.15 17.58 15.48
C SER A 92 -59.72 18.16 14.12
N THR A 93 -59.69 17.30 13.10
CA THR A 93 -60.19 17.45 11.72
C THR A 93 -60.23 18.83 11.03
N SER A 94 -59.51 18.98 9.89
CA SER A 94 -60.15 19.42 8.63
C SER A 94 -59.28 19.07 7.41
N ASN A 95 -59.92 18.49 6.40
CA ASN A 95 -59.43 18.33 5.04
C ASN A 95 -59.29 19.69 4.38
N HIS A 96 -58.21 19.95 3.63
CA HIS A 96 -58.30 20.61 2.33
C HIS A 96 -57.14 20.22 1.41
N HIS A 97 -57.52 19.81 0.20
CA HIS A 97 -56.68 19.50 -0.95
C HIS A 97 -56.02 20.77 -1.50
N HIS A 98 -54.76 20.68 -1.94
CA HIS A 98 -54.37 21.20 -3.25
C HIS A 98 -53.24 20.36 -3.84
N HIS A 99 -53.61 19.69 -4.93
CA HIS A 99 -52.75 18.90 -5.80
C HIS A 99 -52.06 19.87 -6.77
N HIS A 100 -50.73 19.96 -6.71
CA HIS A 100 -49.94 20.56 -7.77
C HIS A 100 -48.87 19.54 -8.21
N GLN A 101 -49.26 18.65 -9.11
CA GLN A 101 -48.31 17.83 -9.86
C GLN A 101 -47.70 18.70 -10.96
N SER A 102 -46.50 19.21 -10.72
CA SER A 102 -45.66 19.72 -11.81
C SER A 102 -44.98 18.54 -12.50
N HIS A 103 -45.58 18.10 -13.61
CA HIS A 103 -44.96 17.17 -14.55
C HIS A 103 -43.75 17.82 -15.22
N HIS A 104 -42.57 17.73 -14.60
CA HIS A 104 -41.31 17.90 -15.33
C HIS A 104 -41.06 16.65 -16.17
N HIS A 105 -41.55 16.69 -17.40
CA HIS A 105 -41.23 15.75 -18.45
C HIS A 105 -39.77 15.98 -18.89
N ARG A 106 -38.81 15.50 -18.11
CA ARG A 106 -37.40 15.48 -18.52
C ARG A 106 -37.22 14.34 -19.51
N LYS A 107 -37.27 14.69 -20.81
CA LYS A 107 -36.84 13.86 -21.94
C LYS A 107 -35.56 13.09 -21.58
N LYS A 108 -35.70 11.84 -21.19
CA LYS A 108 -34.61 10.88 -21.04
C LYS A 108 -34.52 10.10 -22.36
N SER A 109 -34.19 10.80 -23.43
CA SER A 109 -34.10 10.22 -24.77
C SER A 109 -32.65 10.24 -25.26
N LYS A 110 -32.10 9.04 -25.54
CA LYS A 110 -30.98 8.80 -26.47
C LYS A 110 -29.64 9.49 -26.16
N MET A 111 -28.97 9.09 -25.07
CA MET A 111 -27.51 9.28 -24.91
C MET A 111 -26.83 8.03 -24.30
N SER A 112 -27.44 6.85 -24.43
CA SER A 112 -26.94 5.61 -23.81
C SER A 112 -26.30 4.62 -24.80
N SER A 113 -26.47 4.80 -26.12
CA SER A 113 -26.00 3.82 -27.10
C SER A 113 -24.57 4.06 -27.62
N SER A 114 -24.08 5.31 -27.64
CA SER A 114 -22.69 5.61 -28.08
C SER A 114 -21.66 5.48 -26.95
N THR A 115 -22.06 5.74 -25.70
CA THR A 115 -21.17 5.63 -24.52
C THR A 115 -20.77 4.19 -24.24
N ALA A 116 -21.64 3.21 -24.50
CA ALA A 116 -21.34 1.79 -24.26
C ALA A 116 -20.29 1.23 -25.24
N ALA A 117 -20.21 1.77 -26.46
CA ALA A 117 -19.31 1.31 -27.51
C ALA A 117 -17.84 1.70 -27.29
N ASN A 118 -17.55 2.66 -26.41
CA ASN A 118 -16.20 3.18 -26.19
C ASN A 118 -15.68 2.96 -24.75
N GLN A 119 -16.29 2.02 -24.02
CA GLN A 119 -15.83 1.62 -22.69
C GLN A 119 -14.80 0.50 -22.77
N VAL A 120 -13.84 0.55 -21.85
CA VAL A 120 -12.84 -0.51 -21.63
C VAL A 120 -12.98 -1.06 -20.22
N THR A 121 -12.48 -2.27 -20.00
CA THR A 121 -12.26 -2.79 -18.64
C THR A 121 -10.77 -2.97 -18.41
N ALA A 122 -10.32 -2.66 -17.20
CA ALA A 122 -8.93 -2.84 -16.83
C ALA A 122 -8.78 -3.17 -15.34
N SER A 123 -7.68 -3.84 -15.04
CA SER A 123 -7.17 -4.01 -13.69
C SER A 123 -5.88 -3.22 -13.53
N HIS A 124 -5.56 -2.80 -12.30
CA HIS A 124 -4.32 -2.09 -12.04
C HIS A 124 -3.66 -2.46 -10.70
N ILE A 125 -2.36 -2.24 -10.64
CA ILE A 125 -1.59 -2.24 -9.39
C ILE A 125 -1.05 -0.83 -9.21
N LEU A 126 -1.38 -0.20 -8.08
CA LEU A 126 -0.94 1.14 -7.72
C LEU A 126 0.05 1.05 -6.56
N ILE A 127 1.23 1.65 -6.70
CA ILE A 127 2.14 1.89 -5.58
C ILE A 127 2.21 3.39 -5.34
N LYS A 128 1.87 3.81 -4.12
CA LYS A 128 1.94 5.20 -3.72
C LYS A 128 3.34 5.54 -3.20
N HIS A 129 3.70 6.81 -3.32
CA HIS A 129 4.96 7.34 -2.85
C HIS A 129 4.76 8.75 -2.28
N GLN A 130 5.83 9.38 -1.82
CA GLN A 130 5.83 10.70 -1.19
C GLN A 130 5.25 11.82 -2.06
N GLY A 131 5.15 11.62 -3.38
CA GLY A 131 4.57 12.55 -4.35
C GLY A 131 3.10 12.26 -4.68
N SER A 132 2.53 11.17 -4.19
CA SER A 132 1.12 10.85 -4.43
C SER A 132 0.21 11.87 -3.73
N ARG A 133 -0.81 12.35 -4.45
CA ARG A 133 -1.83 13.31 -3.98
C ARG A 133 -2.51 12.90 -2.68
N ARG A 134 -2.66 11.59 -2.45
CA ARG A 134 -3.23 11.02 -1.22
C ARG A 134 -2.29 9.95 -0.67
N LYS A 135 -1.52 10.31 0.36
CA LYS A 135 -0.45 9.47 0.94
C LYS A 135 -0.93 8.45 1.97
N ALA A 136 -2.09 7.85 1.77
CA ALA A 136 -2.62 6.81 2.66
C ALA A 136 -3.26 5.69 1.83
N SER A 137 -3.24 4.47 2.32
CA SER A 137 -3.88 3.31 1.70
C SER A 137 -4.53 2.42 2.76
N TRP A 138 -5.14 1.31 2.33
CA TRP A 138 -5.68 0.32 3.27
C TRP A 138 -4.58 -0.41 4.04
N LYS A 139 -3.34 -0.45 3.53
CA LYS A 139 -2.16 -1.03 4.19
C LYS A 139 -1.47 -0.03 5.13
N ASP A 140 -1.59 1.26 4.82
CA ASP A 140 -0.96 2.34 5.57
C ASP A 140 -1.96 3.49 5.75
N PRO A 141 -2.91 3.37 6.70
CA PRO A 141 -3.95 4.37 6.91
C PRO A 141 -3.41 5.74 7.32
N GLU A 142 -2.33 5.75 8.10
CA GLU A 142 -1.65 6.94 8.60
C GLU A 142 -0.62 7.50 7.60
N GLY A 143 -0.32 6.76 6.52
CA GLY A 143 0.57 7.21 5.48
C GLY A 143 2.05 7.31 5.84
N ARG A 144 2.48 6.62 6.90
CA ARG A 144 3.86 6.70 7.42
C ARG A 144 4.87 6.11 6.45
N VAL A 145 4.53 4.98 5.82
CA VAL A 145 5.39 4.32 4.83
C VAL A 145 5.33 5.12 3.54
N ILE A 146 4.13 5.40 3.05
CA ILE A 146 3.92 6.07 1.75
C ILE A 146 4.61 7.44 1.72
N SER A 147 4.58 8.20 2.82
CA SER A 147 5.23 9.52 2.90
C SER A 147 6.75 9.46 2.86
N ASN A 148 7.35 8.33 3.25
CA ASN A 148 8.80 8.11 3.25
C ASN A 148 9.30 7.31 2.04
N THR A 149 8.40 6.75 1.24
CA THR A 149 8.75 6.04 0.00
C THR A 149 9.02 7.05 -1.12
N THR A 150 10.23 7.02 -1.69
CA THR A 150 10.56 7.85 -2.85
C THR A 150 9.84 7.34 -4.10
N ARG A 151 9.72 8.21 -5.10
CA ARG A 151 9.17 7.81 -6.40
C ARG A 151 9.96 6.64 -7.00
N ASP A 152 11.29 6.72 -7.00
CA ASP A 152 12.14 5.70 -7.62
C ASP A 152 12.06 4.36 -6.90
N ALA A 153 11.92 4.38 -5.57
CA ALA A 153 11.67 3.16 -4.80
C ALA A 153 10.34 2.52 -5.19
N ALA A 154 9.27 3.30 -5.36
CA ALA A 154 7.99 2.80 -5.82
C ALA A 154 8.04 2.25 -7.26
N VAL A 155 8.77 2.93 -8.16
CA VAL A 155 9.01 2.45 -9.54
C VAL A 155 9.78 1.14 -9.53
N SER A 156 10.86 1.04 -8.76
CA SER A 156 11.68 -0.17 -8.65
C SER A 156 10.87 -1.35 -8.11
N GLN A 157 10.11 -1.13 -7.04
CA GLN A 157 9.19 -2.13 -6.50
C GLN A 157 8.17 -2.58 -7.54
N LEU A 158 7.52 -1.63 -8.23
CA LEU A 158 6.49 -1.95 -9.20
C LEU A 158 7.05 -2.65 -10.45
N LYS A 159 8.28 -2.32 -10.85
CA LYS A 159 9.00 -3.00 -11.93
C LYS A 159 9.27 -4.46 -11.59
N ALA A 160 9.76 -4.76 -10.39
CA ALA A 160 9.97 -6.13 -9.94
C ALA A 160 8.65 -6.95 -9.97
N LEU A 161 7.55 -6.36 -9.48
CA LEU A 161 6.24 -6.99 -9.54
C LEU A 161 5.77 -7.25 -10.99
N ARG A 162 6.01 -6.29 -11.89
CA ARG A 162 5.69 -6.45 -13.32
C ARG A 162 6.50 -7.59 -13.93
N ASP A 163 7.79 -7.68 -13.65
CA ASP A 163 8.68 -8.71 -14.21
C ASP A 163 8.27 -10.12 -13.74
N ASP A 164 7.85 -10.27 -12.48
CA ASP A 164 7.29 -11.53 -11.97
C ASP A 164 5.96 -11.91 -12.65
N ILE A 165 5.12 -10.93 -12.98
CA ILE A 165 3.86 -11.19 -13.70
C ILE A 165 4.14 -11.58 -15.16
N VAL A 166 5.00 -10.83 -15.84
CA VAL A 166 5.32 -11.06 -17.26
C VAL A 166 6.06 -12.39 -17.45
N SER A 167 6.90 -12.79 -16.49
CA SER A 167 7.55 -14.11 -16.50
C SER A 167 6.63 -15.27 -16.08
N GLY A 168 5.38 -15.00 -15.71
CA GLY A 168 4.40 -16.00 -15.30
C GLY A 168 4.62 -16.58 -13.89
N LYS A 169 5.55 -16.03 -13.10
CA LYS A 169 5.80 -16.44 -11.71
C LYS A 169 4.65 -16.08 -10.78
N ALA A 170 3.90 -15.02 -11.09
CA ALA A 170 2.78 -14.56 -10.29
C ALA A 170 1.60 -14.12 -11.17
N LYS A 171 0.38 -14.30 -10.66
CA LYS A 171 -0.83 -13.81 -11.35
C LYS A 171 -1.11 -12.36 -10.99
N PHE A 172 -1.50 -11.55 -11.99
CA PHE A 172 -1.76 -10.12 -11.82
C PHE A 172 -2.73 -9.82 -10.66
N ASN A 173 -3.84 -10.56 -10.58
CA ASN A 173 -4.86 -10.36 -9.55
C ASN A 173 -4.36 -10.65 -8.13
N GLU A 174 -3.49 -11.65 -7.96
CA GLU A 174 -2.90 -12.00 -6.67
C GLU A 174 -1.92 -10.93 -6.21
N VAL A 175 -1.06 -10.46 -7.12
CA VAL A 175 -0.12 -9.36 -6.87
C VAL A 175 -0.89 -8.08 -6.55
N ALA A 176 -1.93 -7.76 -7.31
CA ALA A 176 -2.77 -6.58 -7.06
C ALA A 176 -3.43 -6.63 -5.68
N SER A 177 -3.95 -7.78 -5.29
CA SER A 177 -4.61 -7.97 -3.99
C SER A 177 -3.66 -7.76 -2.81
N ARG A 178 -2.40 -8.18 -2.95
CA ARG A 178 -1.39 -8.10 -1.89
C ARG A 178 -0.71 -6.74 -1.83
N TYR A 179 -0.34 -6.19 -2.98
CA TYR A 179 0.60 -5.07 -3.05
C TYR A 179 -0.03 -3.74 -3.47
N SER A 180 -1.21 -3.71 -4.08
CA SER A 180 -1.81 -2.44 -4.55
C SER A 180 -2.29 -1.57 -3.38
N ASP A 181 -2.00 -0.27 -3.44
CA ASP A 181 -2.47 0.76 -2.51
C ASP A 181 -3.87 1.30 -2.86
N CYS A 182 -4.49 0.77 -3.91
CA CYS A 182 -5.87 1.10 -4.28
C CYS A 182 -6.87 0.20 -3.54
N SER A 183 -8.07 0.71 -3.29
CA SER A 183 -9.17 -0.10 -2.74
C SER A 183 -9.67 -1.18 -3.69
N SER A 184 -9.30 -1.15 -4.97
CA SER A 184 -9.53 -2.23 -5.94
C SER A 184 -8.71 -3.49 -5.63
N ALA A 185 -7.71 -3.41 -4.75
CA ALA A 185 -6.95 -4.59 -4.28
C ALA A 185 -7.87 -5.72 -3.82
N LYS A 186 -8.98 -5.41 -3.13
CA LYS A 186 -9.98 -6.41 -2.69
C LYS A 186 -10.66 -7.18 -3.82
N ARG A 187 -10.55 -6.72 -5.07
CA ARG A 187 -11.06 -7.35 -6.30
C ARG A 187 -9.92 -7.71 -7.26
N GLY A 188 -8.71 -7.95 -6.76
CA GLY A 188 -7.56 -8.24 -7.62
C GLY A 188 -7.18 -7.11 -8.56
N GLY A 189 -7.42 -5.86 -8.15
CA GLY A 189 -7.08 -4.68 -8.94
C GLY A 189 -8.14 -4.27 -9.97
N ASP A 190 -9.26 -5.00 -10.08
CA ASP A 190 -10.31 -4.70 -11.06
C ASP A 190 -10.98 -3.34 -10.82
N LEU A 191 -11.01 -2.51 -11.86
CA LEU A 191 -11.66 -1.19 -11.89
C LEU A 191 -13.06 -1.22 -12.50
N GLY A 192 -13.47 -2.35 -13.10
CA GLY A 192 -14.72 -2.46 -13.85
C GLY A 192 -14.67 -1.71 -15.19
N ARG A 193 -15.85 -1.43 -15.75
CA ARG A 193 -16.00 -0.70 -17.01
C ARG A 193 -15.87 0.80 -16.78
N PHE A 194 -15.05 1.45 -17.58
CA PHE A 194 -14.97 2.91 -17.62
C PHE A 194 -14.81 3.43 -19.05
N GLY A 195 -15.27 4.65 -19.27
CA GLY A 195 -15.11 5.39 -20.51
C GLY A 195 -14.10 6.54 -20.37
N GLN A 196 -13.92 7.28 -21.46
CA GLN A 196 -13.07 8.46 -21.50
C GLN A 196 -13.51 9.54 -20.49
N GLY A 197 -12.55 10.24 -19.91
CA GLY A 197 -12.75 11.29 -18.91
C GLY A 197 -13.00 10.79 -17.49
N GLN A 198 -13.09 9.48 -17.26
CA GLN A 198 -13.34 8.92 -15.92
C GLN A 198 -12.07 8.59 -15.13
N MET A 199 -10.92 8.49 -15.81
CA MET A 199 -9.61 8.20 -15.22
C MET A 199 -8.65 9.38 -15.43
N GLN A 200 -7.53 9.39 -14.69
CA GLN A 200 -6.49 10.39 -14.92
C GLN A 200 -5.90 10.23 -16.33
N LYS A 201 -5.57 11.34 -16.99
CA LYS A 201 -5.23 11.34 -18.42
C LYS A 201 -4.10 10.36 -18.80
N PRO A 202 -3.00 10.25 -18.05
CA PRO A 202 -1.95 9.27 -18.36
C PRO A 202 -2.44 7.82 -18.25
N PHE A 203 -3.27 7.52 -17.25
CA PHE A 203 -3.86 6.19 -17.03
C PHE A 203 -4.80 5.81 -18.18
N GLU A 204 -5.65 6.76 -18.60
CA GLU A 204 -6.56 6.58 -19.73
C GLU A 204 -5.79 6.28 -21.02
N ILE A 205 -4.85 7.16 -21.39
CA ILE A 205 -4.08 7.01 -22.63
C ILE A 205 -3.39 5.63 -22.67
N ALA A 206 -2.75 5.23 -21.55
CA ALA A 206 -2.10 3.94 -21.46
C ALA A 206 -3.11 2.78 -21.61
N THR A 207 -4.26 2.84 -20.92
CA THR A 207 -5.27 1.76 -21.01
C THR A 207 -5.80 1.57 -22.42
N TYR A 208 -6.14 2.66 -23.12
CA TYR A 208 -6.69 2.59 -24.47
C TYR A 208 -5.64 2.20 -25.52
N ALA A 209 -4.35 2.42 -25.26
CA ALA A 209 -3.26 1.98 -26.11
C ALA A 209 -2.99 0.46 -26.03
N LEU A 210 -3.35 -0.18 -24.92
CA LEU A 210 -3.15 -1.61 -24.71
C LEU A 210 -4.15 -2.45 -25.49
N LYS A 211 -3.70 -3.62 -25.94
CA LYS A 211 -4.57 -4.71 -26.39
C LYS A 211 -5.18 -5.43 -25.18
N VAL A 212 -6.30 -6.10 -25.38
CA VAL A 212 -6.91 -6.94 -24.32
C VAL A 212 -5.93 -8.06 -23.93
N GLY A 213 -5.69 -8.20 -22.63
CA GLY A 213 -4.71 -9.11 -22.04
C GLY A 213 -3.30 -8.53 -21.89
N GLU A 214 -3.02 -7.37 -22.48
CA GLU A 214 -1.70 -6.74 -22.43
C GLU A 214 -1.48 -5.98 -21.11
N ILE A 215 -0.23 -5.97 -20.65
CA ILE A 215 0.21 -5.26 -19.44
C ILE A 215 1.07 -4.06 -19.87
N SER A 216 0.79 -2.89 -19.32
CA SER A 216 1.53 -1.66 -19.60
C SER A 216 2.95 -1.67 -19.00
N ASP A 217 3.74 -0.72 -19.47
CA ASP A 217 4.88 -0.21 -18.70
C ASP A 217 4.41 0.61 -17.49
N ILE A 218 5.35 1.20 -16.76
CA ILE A 218 5.06 2.03 -15.59
C ILE A 218 4.37 3.32 -16.04
N VAL A 219 3.14 3.53 -15.58
CA VAL A 219 2.34 4.72 -15.83
C VAL A 219 2.37 5.62 -14.61
N ASP A 220 2.77 6.88 -14.81
CA ASP A 220 2.81 7.88 -13.76
C ASP A 220 1.54 8.72 -13.70
N THR A 221 1.07 9.00 -12.49
CA THR A 221 -0.14 9.78 -12.25
C THR A 221 -0.03 10.52 -10.92
N ASP A 222 -0.91 11.49 -10.66
CA ASP A 222 -0.97 12.17 -9.36
C ASP A 222 -1.29 11.20 -8.21
N SER A 223 -1.86 10.03 -8.50
CA SER A 223 -2.16 9.03 -7.47
C SER A 223 -0.95 8.18 -7.06
N GLY A 224 0.15 8.21 -7.81
CA GLY A 224 1.29 7.29 -7.71
C GLY A 224 1.57 6.60 -9.04
N VAL A 225 2.37 5.53 -8.99
CA VAL A 225 2.79 4.77 -10.17
C VAL A 225 1.93 3.52 -10.35
N HIS A 226 1.61 3.19 -11.59
CA HIS A 226 0.70 2.09 -11.94
C HIS A 226 1.30 1.15 -12.97
N ILE A 227 0.91 -0.12 -12.89
CA ILE A 227 0.85 -1.01 -14.05
C ILE A 227 -0.61 -1.36 -14.30
N ILE A 228 -0.98 -1.43 -15.56
CA ILE A 228 -2.35 -1.58 -16.03
C ILE A 228 -2.42 -2.84 -16.87
N MET A 229 -3.43 -3.67 -16.66
CA MET A 229 -3.77 -4.78 -17.53
C MET A 229 -5.14 -4.54 -18.13
N ARG A 230 -5.25 -4.45 -19.45
CA ARG A 230 -6.55 -4.30 -20.11
C ARG A 230 -7.26 -5.64 -20.13
N THR A 231 -8.48 -5.71 -19.62
CA THR A 231 -9.28 -6.95 -19.54
C THR A 231 -10.40 -7.00 -20.57
N GLY A 232 -10.73 -5.89 -21.25
CA GLY A 232 -11.81 -5.79 -22.24
C GLY A 232 -11.87 -4.44 -22.94
#